data_AF-A0A1M5J2B2-F1
#
_entry.id   AF-A0A1M5J2B2-F1
#
_cell.length_a   1.000
_cell.length_b   1.000
_cell.length_c   1.000
_cell.angle_alpha   90.00
_cell.angle_beta   90.00
_cell.angle_gamma   90.00
#
_symmetry.space_group_name_H-M   'P 1'
#
loop_
_entity.id
_entity.type
_entity.pdbx_description
1 polymer ?
#
loop_
_entity_poly.entity_id
_entity_poly.type
_entity_poly.pdbx_seq_one_letter_code
_entity_poly.pdbx_strand_id
1 'polypeptide(L)'
;MSKKRILLEFREQDYNDLVQRQEKAESTFKELVNYCEQTLEIEIEDFNSFNESPKQYCIDAYWKKYGLQFGNAPVKKEKAMNLTGWSDSKFDSLLHSAKIALSGVGAPNLTILPNELKFKIDREEFKTYLREEDEEMYNLTAEFIDMANKMEQAGGKAAWYLARYYPSLAVDGENNLTHSKYYFKETAEQRKRSMFSTIS
;
A
#
# COMPACT_ATOMS: atom_id res chain seq x y z
N MET A 1 -5.07 35.06 4.19
CA MET A 1 -4.66 34.34 5.41
C MET A 1 -4.67 32.86 5.10
N SER A 2 -3.62 32.12 5.46
CA SER A 2 -3.58 30.67 5.29
C SER A 2 -4.64 30.03 6.19
N LYS A 3 -5.60 29.35 5.57
CA LYS A 3 -6.73 28.66 6.24
C LYS A 3 -6.18 27.54 7.13
N LYS A 4 -6.53 27.56 8.42
CA LYS A 4 -5.91 26.71 9.44
C LYS A 4 -6.58 25.34 9.39
N ARG A 5 -5.96 24.37 8.71
CA ARG A 5 -6.46 22.99 8.63
C ARG A 5 -6.41 22.30 10.00
N ILE A 6 -7.54 21.80 10.47
CA ILE A 6 -7.62 20.96 11.68
C ILE A 6 -7.58 19.49 11.24
N LEU A 7 -6.60 18.73 11.72
CA LEU A 7 -6.50 17.28 11.49
C LEU A 7 -7.54 16.55 12.34
N LEU A 8 -8.36 15.72 11.72
CA LEU A 8 -9.38 14.90 12.39
C LEU A 8 -8.88 13.48 12.67
N GLU A 9 -8.25 12.87 11.68
CA GLU A 9 -7.82 11.48 11.74
C GLU A 9 -6.58 11.28 10.87
N PHE A 10 -5.68 10.40 11.31
CA PHE A 10 -4.64 9.82 10.49
C PHE A 10 -4.86 8.31 10.43
N ARG A 11 -5.08 7.79 9.23
CA ARG A 11 -5.28 6.35 8.99
C ARG A 11 -3.95 5.61 9.06
N GLU A 12 -3.44 5.46 10.28
CA GLU A 12 -2.11 4.92 10.56
C GLU A 12 -1.96 3.46 10.09
N GLN A 13 -2.99 2.65 10.26
CA GLN A 13 -2.97 1.25 9.80
C GLN A 13 -2.85 1.16 8.27
N ASP A 14 -3.67 1.91 7.52
CA ASP A 14 -3.61 1.93 6.06
C ASP A 14 -2.23 2.39 5.55
N TYR A 15 -1.64 3.39 6.22
CA TYR A 15 -0.31 3.89 5.90
C TYR A 15 0.76 2.81 6.13
N ASN A 16 0.75 2.19 7.31
CA ASN A 16 1.70 1.14 7.68
C ASN A 16 1.57 -0.09 6.78
N ASP A 17 0.34 -0.48 6.42
CA ASP A 17 0.07 -1.57 5.48
C ASP A 17 0.68 -1.27 4.10
N LEU A 18 0.57 -0.03 3.60
CA LEU A 18 1.17 0.35 2.33
C LEU A 18 2.70 0.36 2.40
N VAL A 19 3.28 0.87 3.49
CA VAL A 19 4.74 0.84 3.73
C VAL A 19 5.26 -0.60 3.70
N GLN A 20 4.62 -1.52 4.43
CA GLN A 20 5.01 -2.93 4.46
C GLN A 20 4.93 -3.59 3.07
N ARG A 21 3.91 -3.25 2.27
CA ARG A 21 3.81 -3.74 0.89
C ARG A 21 4.96 -3.26 0.02
N GLN A 22 5.42 -2.02 0.19
CA GLN A 22 6.57 -1.49 -0.54
C GLN A 22 7.87 -2.17 -0.16
N GLU A 23 8.12 -2.34 1.14
CA GLU A 23 9.29 -3.06 1.65
C GLU A 23 9.34 -4.49 1.10
N LYS A 24 8.20 -5.19 1.09
CA LYS A 24 8.07 -6.53 0.52
C LYS A 24 8.29 -6.55 -0.99
N ALA A 25 7.77 -5.57 -1.72
CA ALA A 25 7.99 -5.45 -3.16
C ALA A 25 9.47 -5.23 -3.49
N GLU A 26 10.14 -4.36 -2.73
CA GLU A 26 11.56 -4.09 -2.89
C GLU A 26 12.40 -5.33 -2.56
N SER A 27 12.13 -6.00 -1.44
CA SER A 27 12.91 -7.16 -1.01
C SER A 27 12.79 -8.33 -1.99
N THR A 28 11.57 -8.66 -2.43
CA THR A 28 11.33 -9.78 -3.35
C THR A 28 11.86 -9.51 -4.75
N PHE A 29 11.76 -8.26 -5.23
CA PHE A 29 12.35 -7.88 -6.51
C PHE A 29 13.88 -7.93 -6.46
N LYS A 30 14.50 -7.42 -5.40
CA LYS A 30 15.95 -7.52 -5.18
C LYS A 30 16.42 -8.97 -5.07
N GLU A 31 15.65 -9.85 -4.44
CA GLU A 31 15.98 -11.28 -4.37
C GLU A 31 16.02 -11.93 -5.75
N LEU A 32 15.04 -11.62 -6.61
CA LEU A 32 15.03 -12.05 -8.01
C LEU A 32 16.24 -11.51 -8.78
N VAL A 33 16.53 -10.21 -8.67
CA VAL A 33 17.68 -9.58 -9.32
C VAL A 33 18.98 -10.25 -8.87
N ASN A 34 19.20 -10.36 -7.56
CA ASN A 34 20.39 -10.98 -6.98
C ASN A 34 20.55 -12.43 -7.44
N TYR A 35 19.46 -13.20 -7.50
CA TYR A 35 19.52 -14.57 -8.00
C TYR A 35 20.04 -14.61 -9.45
N CYS A 36 19.52 -13.75 -10.32
CA CYS A 36 19.95 -13.67 -11.71
C CYS A 36 21.43 -13.24 -11.83
N GLU A 37 21.80 -12.15 -11.15
CA GLU A 37 23.14 -11.58 -11.20
C GLU A 37 24.20 -12.55 -10.65
N GLN A 38 23.93 -13.20 -9.52
CA GLN A 38 24.87 -14.14 -8.90
C GLN A 38 24.97 -15.45 -9.70
N THR A 39 23.85 -15.96 -10.20
CA THR A 39 23.84 -17.26 -10.89
C THR A 39 24.47 -17.17 -12.28
N LEU A 40 24.27 -16.06 -12.97
CA LEU A 40 24.76 -15.84 -14.33
C LEU A 40 26.01 -14.97 -14.39
N GLU A 41 26.45 -14.41 -13.26
CA GLU A 41 27.52 -13.43 -13.16
C GLU A 41 27.31 -12.27 -14.14
N ILE A 42 26.10 -11.70 -14.18
CA ILE A 42 25.73 -10.53 -15.00
C ILE A 42 25.31 -9.37 -14.09
N GLU A 43 25.09 -8.19 -14.67
CA GLU A 43 24.50 -7.03 -14.01
C GLU A 43 23.15 -6.70 -14.67
N ILE A 44 22.12 -6.42 -13.87
CA ILE A 44 20.80 -5.99 -14.37
C ILE A 44 20.76 -4.46 -14.32
N GLU A 45 21.09 -3.84 -15.45
CA GLU A 45 21.19 -2.38 -15.60
C GLU A 45 19.84 -1.68 -15.82
N ASP A 46 18.81 -2.40 -16.25
CA ASP A 46 17.50 -1.84 -16.58
C ASP A 46 16.36 -2.68 -16.00
N PHE A 47 15.88 -2.28 -14.82
CA PHE A 47 14.78 -2.90 -14.11
C PHE A 47 13.45 -2.81 -14.86
N ASN A 48 13.24 -1.79 -15.70
CA ASN A 48 12.01 -1.67 -16.47
C ASN A 48 11.98 -2.74 -17.57
N SER A 49 13.04 -2.80 -18.39
CA SER A 49 13.19 -3.83 -19.42
C SER A 49 13.24 -5.25 -18.82
N PHE A 50 13.96 -5.41 -17.70
CA PHE A 50 13.98 -6.67 -16.97
C PHE A 50 12.59 -7.08 -16.50
N ASN A 51 11.80 -6.16 -15.93
CA ASN A 51 10.46 -6.46 -15.46
C ASN A 51 9.50 -6.86 -16.59
N GLU A 52 9.65 -6.33 -17.80
CA GLU A 52 8.82 -6.71 -18.95
C GLU A 52 9.08 -8.14 -19.43
N SER A 53 10.35 -8.53 -19.58
CA SER A 53 10.73 -9.87 -20.02
C SER A 53 11.94 -10.42 -19.26
N PRO A 54 11.77 -10.85 -17.99
CA PRO A 54 12.87 -11.17 -17.10
C PRO A 54 13.81 -12.26 -17.62
N LYS A 55 13.25 -13.36 -18.12
CA LYS A 55 14.04 -14.51 -18.61
C LYS A 55 14.83 -14.15 -19.86
N GLN A 56 14.19 -13.49 -20.83
CA GLN A 56 14.84 -13.09 -22.08
C GLN A 56 15.92 -12.04 -21.82
N TYR A 57 15.67 -11.09 -20.93
CA TYR A 57 16.65 -10.11 -20.50
C TYR A 57 17.92 -10.78 -19.97
N CYS A 58 17.77 -11.74 -19.05
CA CYS A 58 18.91 -12.50 -18.51
C CYS A 58 19.68 -13.28 -19.59
N ILE A 59 18.96 -13.93 -20.51
CA ILE A 59 19.57 -14.65 -21.65
C ILE A 59 20.44 -13.69 -22.49
N ASP A 60 19.89 -12.52 -22.84
CA ASP A 60 20.57 -11.57 -23.70
C ASP A 60 21.74 -10.87 -22.99
N ALA A 61 21.59 -10.52 -21.72
CA ALA A 61 22.66 -9.97 -20.89
C ALA A 61 23.81 -10.98 -20.72
N TYR A 62 23.50 -12.24 -20.41
CA TYR A 62 24.50 -13.31 -20.30
C TYR A 62 25.23 -13.53 -21.62
N TRP A 63 24.49 -13.60 -22.73
CA TRP A 63 25.08 -13.77 -24.04
C TRP A 63 25.95 -12.59 -24.47
N LYS A 64 25.55 -11.35 -24.14
CA LYS A 64 26.37 -10.16 -24.38
C LYS A 64 27.71 -10.23 -23.65
N LYS A 65 27.72 -10.77 -22.42
CA LYS A 65 28.94 -10.86 -21.59
C LYS A 65 29.84 -12.05 -21.98
N TYR A 66 29.27 -13.24 -22.18
CA TYR A 66 30.05 -14.49 -22.34
C TYR A 66 29.92 -15.14 -23.72
N GLY A 67 29.01 -14.68 -24.58
CA GLY A 67 28.70 -15.30 -25.88
C GLY A 67 29.90 -15.47 -26.81
N LEU A 68 30.89 -14.57 -26.74
CA LEU A 68 32.12 -14.65 -27.53
C LEU A 68 32.97 -15.89 -27.20
N GLN A 69 32.89 -16.42 -25.97
CA GLN A 69 33.63 -17.60 -25.53
C GLN A 69 33.10 -18.89 -26.15
N PHE A 70 31.84 -18.90 -26.61
CA PHE A 70 31.20 -20.06 -27.24
C PHE A 70 31.47 -20.15 -28.76
N GLY A 71 32.18 -19.17 -29.34
CA GLY A 71 32.55 -19.15 -30.77
C GLY A 71 31.35 -19.13 -31.73
N ASN A 72 31.59 -19.47 -33.00
CA ASN A 72 30.54 -19.63 -34.03
C ASN A 72 29.72 -20.93 -33.86
N ALA A 73 29.88 -21.66 -32.75
CA ALA A 73 29.11 -22.87 -32.52
C ALA A 73 27.63 -22.50 -32.34
N PRO A 74 26.69 -23.24 -32.95
CA PRO A 74 25.26 -23.00 -32.80
C PRO A 74 24.78 -23.50 -31.42
N VAL A 75 25.36 -22.96 -30.35
CA VAL A 75 24.84 -23.14 -28.99
C VAL A 75 23.60 -22.27 -28.91
N LYS A 76 22.43 -22.89 -28.73
CA LYS A 76 21.19 -22.16 -28.41
C LYS A 76 21.45 -21.37 -27.13
N LYS A 77 21.30 -20.04 -27.15
CA LYS A 77 21.59 -19.15 -26.01
C LYS A 77 21.03 -19.67 -24.68
N GLU A 78 19.81 -20.21 -24.71
CA GLU A 78 19.13 -20.80 -23.54
C GLU A 78 19.87 -22.00 -22.95
N LYS A 79 20.46 -22.85 -23.79
CA LYS A 79 21.20 -24.05 -23.34
C LYS A 79 22.52 -23.67 -22.66
N ALA A 80 23.11 -22.53 -22.99
CA ALA A 80 24.33 -22.06 -22.35
C ALA A 80 24.09 -21.68 -20.88
N MET A 81 22.88 -21.23 -20.53
CA MET A 81 22.51 -20.96 -19.14
C MET A 81 22.42 -22.22 -18.28
N ASN A 82 22.14 -23.39 -18.85
CA ASN A 82 22.15 -24.65 -18.10
C ASN A 82 23.55 -25.07 -17.62
N LEU A 83 24.60 -24.45 -18.16
CA LEU A 83 25.97 -24.62 -17.67
C LEU A 83 26.25 -23.76 -16.43
N THR A 84 25.37 -22.81 -16.15
CA THR A 84 25.38 -22.02 -14.92
C THR A 84 24.53 -22.73 -13.87
N GLY A 85 24.62 -22.35 -12.59
CA GLY A 85 23.77 -22.89 -11.51
C GLY A 85 22.28 -22.55 -11.65
N TRP A 86 21.82 -22.18 -12.85
CA TRP A 86 20.47 -21.74 -13.16
C TRP A 86 19.45 -22.86 -12.97
N SER A 87 18.42 -22.53 -12.21
CA SER A 87 17.23 -23.34 -11.99
C SER A 87 16.00 -22.58 -12.47
N ASP A 88 15.31 -23.12 -13.47
CA ASP A 88 14.05 -22.57 -13.96
C ASP A 88 12.98 -22.54 -12.85
N SER A 89 12.87 -23.58 -12.03
CA SER A 89 11.88 -23.63 -10.95
C SER A 89 12.14 -22.58 -9.88
N LYS A 90 13.40 -22.36 -9.48
CA LYS A 90 13.76 -21.31 -8.53
C LYS A 90 13.49 -19.92 -9.12
N PHE A 91 13.88 -19.71 -10.37
CA PHE A 91 13.62 -18.46 -11.08
C PHE A 91 12.12 -18.14 -11.16
N ASP A 92 11.31 -19.10 -11.61
CA ASP A 92 9.87 -18.93 -11.77
C ASP A 92 9.17 -18.64 -10.43
N SER A 93 9.61 -19.29 -9.35
CA SER A 93 9.12 -19.03 -7.99
C SER A 93 9.44 -17.61 -7.51
N LEU A 94 10.67 -17.14 -7.72
CA LEU A 94 11.09 -15.78 -7.36
C LEU A 94 10.36 -14.74 -8.21
N LEU A 95 10.25 -14.98 -9.51
CA LEU A 95 9.52 -14.13 -10.44
C LEU A 95 8.05 -13.99 -10.05
N HIS A 96 7.39 -15.10 -9.75
CA HIS A 96 6.00 -15.10 -9.31
C HIS A 96 5.82 -14.26 -8.03
N SER A 97 6.70 -14.45 -7.06
CA SER A 97 6.67 -13.73 -5.77
C SER A 97 6.87 -12.23 -5.96
N ALA A 98 7.85 -11.83 -6.79
CA ALA A 98 8.12 -10.43 -7.10
C ALA A 98 6.93 -9.77 -7.84
N LYS A 99 6.33 -10.47 -8.82
CA LYS A 99 5.17 -9.95 -9.57
C LYS A 99 3.95 -9.72 -8.67
N ILE A 100 3.68 -10.65 -7.75
CA ILE A 100 2.61 -10.48 -6.76
C ILE A 100 2.89 -9.27 -5.87
N ALA A 101 4.12 -9.14 -5.37
CA ALA A 101 4.47 -8.05 -4.45
C ALA A 101 4.40 -6.68 -5.12
N LEU A 102 4.94 -6.53 -6.34
CA LEU A 102 4.85 -5.29 -7.13
C LEU A 102 3.39 -4.94 -7.44
N SER A 103 2.58 -5.92 -7.82
CA SER A 103 1.14 -5.71 -8.06
C SER A 103 0.38 -5.31 -6.79
N GLY A 104 0.81 -5.77 -5.61
CA GLY A 104 0.20 -5.44 -4.32
C GLY A 104 0.40 -3.98 -3.89
N VAL A 105 1.43 -3.30 -4.42
CA VAL A 105 1.63 -1.85 -4.25
C VAL A 105 0.78 -1.06 -5.26
N GLY A 106 0.83 -1.46 -6.53
CA GLY A 106 0.02 -0.89 -7.61
C GLY A 106 0.39 0.55 -8.02
N ALA A 107 -0.13 0.97 -9.18
CA ALA A 107 -0.07 2.38 -9.59
C ALA A 107 -1.13 3.20 -8.81
N PRO A 108 -0.86 4.47 -8.46
CA PRO A 108 0.32 5.27 -8.80
C PRO A 108 1.48 5.17 -7.79
N ASN A 109 1.38 4.30 -6.78
CA ASN A 109 2.31 4.24 -5.64
C ASN A 109 3.66 3.58 -5.97
N LEU A 110 3.78 2.97 -7.15
CA LEU A 110 5.00 2.35 -7.67
C LEU A 110 5.25 2.81 -9.11
N THR A 111 6.50 3.16 -9.40
CA THR A 111 7.04 3.35 -10.75
C THR A 111 8.34 2.58 -10.87
N ILE A 112 8.45 1.70 -11.85
CA ILE A 112 9.68 0.96 -12.13
C ILE A 112 10.50 1.82 -13.10
N LEU A 113 11.63 2.33 -12.63
CA LEU A 113 12.59 3.09 -13.44
C LEU A 113 13.76 2.17 -13.83
N PRO A 114 14.59 2.52 -14.83
CA PRO A 114 15.70 1.67 -15.26
C PRO A 114 16.61 1.24 -14.11
N ASN A 115 16.91 2.13 -13.15
CA ASN A 115 17.93 1.85 -12.14
C ASN A 115 17.33 1.67 -10.73
N GLU A 116 16.02 1.82 -10.54
CA GLU A 116 15.40 1.78 -9.22
C GLU A 116 13.90 1.47 -9.26
N LEU A 117 13.39 0.93 -8.15
CA LEU A 117 11.97 0.93 -7.84
C LEU A 117 11.63 2.23 -7.12
N LYS A 118 10.88 3.11 -7.78
CA LYS A 118 10.46 4.37 -7.18
C LYS A 118 9.09 4.23 -6.53
N PHE A 119 9.08 4.30 -5.21
CA PHE A 119 7.88 4.28 -4.40
C PHE A 119 7.39 5.70 -4.11
N LYS A 120 6.08 5.92 -4.19
CA LYS A 120 5.42 7.17 -3.82
C LYS A 120 4.41 6.86 -2.73
N ILE A 121 4.70 7.28 -1.50
CA ILE A 121 3.70 7.38 -0.44
C ILE A 121 3.67 8.83 -0.01
N ASP A 122 2.52 9.48 -0.16
CA ASP A 122 2.29 10.77 0.47
C ASP A 122 1.53 10.53 1.78
N ARG A 123 2.19 10.82 2.91
CA ARG A 123 1.57 10.70 4.24
C ARG A 123 0.34 11.58 4.38
N GLU A 124 0.24 12.68 3.62
CA GLU A 124 -0.93 13.57 3.63
C GLU A 124 -2.19 12.90 3.08
N GLU A 125 -2.07 11.90 2.19
CA GLU A 125 -3.23 11.15 1.64
C GLU A 125 -3.94 10.29 2.70
N PHE A 126 -3.26 10.03 3.80
CA PHE A 126 -3.77 9.26 4.94
C PHE A 126 -4.34 10.17 6.03
N LYS A 127 -4.26 11.50 5.87
CA LYS A 127 -4.82 12.48 6.80
C LYS A 127 -6.20 12.92 6.35
N THR A 128 -7.13 12.93 7.28
CA THR A 128 -8.46 13.53 7.09
C THR A 128 -8.51 14.86 7.80
N TYR A 129 -8.84 15.91 7.07
CA TYR A 129 -8.95 17.28 7.58
C TYR A 129 -10.40 17.72 7.69
N LEU A 130 -10.69 18.56 8.68
CA LEU A 130 -11.97 19.25 8.77
C LEU A 130 -12.09 20.23 7.60
N ARG A 131 -13.17 20.11 6.82
CA ARG A 131 -13.41 20.96 5.64
C ARG A 131 -14.09 22.26 6.07
N GLU A 132 -13.41 23.39 5.86
CA GLU A 132 -13.95 24.74 6.13
C GLU A 132 -15.09 25.17 5.19
N GLU A 133 -15.33 24.40 4.12
CA GLU A 133 -16.35 24.70 3.10
C GLU A 133 -17.78 24.46 3.61
N ASP A 134 -17.92 23.73 4.71
CA ASP A 134 -19.15 23.52 5.46
C ASP A 134 -18.99 24.22 6.82
N GLU A 135 -19.16 25.54 6.81
CA GLU A 135 -18.86 26.45 7.92
C GLU A 135 -19.59 26.07 9.22
N GLU A 136 -20.81 25.55 9.10
CA GLU A 136 -21.62 25.07 10.22
C GLU A 136 -21.01 23.81 10.86
N MET A 137 -20.68 22.79 10.06
CA MET A 137 -19.98 21.58 10.55
C MET A 137 -18.58 21.89 11.07
N TYR A 138 -17.87 22.84 10.45
CA TYR A 138 -16.56 23.27 10.90
C TYR A 138 -16.63 23.90 12.29
N ASN A 139 -17.53 24.87 12.50
CA ASN A 139 -17.67 25.56 13.77
C ASN A 139 -18.13 24.60 14.88
N LEU A 140 -19.12 23.75 14.60
CA LEU A 140 -19.61 22.75 15.58
C LEU A 140 -18.51 21.75 15.98
N THR A 141 -17.70 21.29 15.02
CA THR A 141 -16.62 20.33 15.30
C THR A 141 -15.46 21.00 16.04
N ALA A 142 -15.12 22.24 15.67
CA ALA A 142 -14.07 23.01 16.35
C ALA A 142 -14.46 23.35 17.80
N GLU A 143 -15.72 23.74 18.03
CA GLU A 143 -16.26 23.98 19.38
C GLU A 143 -16.27 22.71 20.23
N PHE A 144 -16.66 21.57 19.63
CA PHE A 144 -16.63 20.28 20.31
C PHE A 144 -15.20 19.90 20.76
N ILE A 145 -14.20 20.04 19.87
CA ILE A 145 -12.80 19.74 20.19
C ILE A 145 -12.27 20.67 21.29
N ASP A 146 -12.57 21.98 21.22
CA ASP A 146 -12.16 22.94 22.25
C ASP A 146 -12.81 22.62 23.62
N MET A 147 -14.09 22.25 23.62
CA MET A 147 -14.81 21.84 24.83
C MET A 147 -14.23 20.54 25.42
N ALA A 148 -13.93 19.54 24.58
CA ALA A 148 -13.31 18.29 25.00
C ALA A 148 -11.95 18.53 25.66
N ASN A 149 -11.09 19.37 25.06
CA ASN A 149 -9.78 19.72 25.62
C ASN A 149 -9.89 20.44 26.98
N LYS A 150 -10.83 21.39 27.12
CA LYS A 150 -11.07 22.08 28.41
C LYS A 150 -11.58 21.12 29.49
N MET A 151 -12.39 20.13 29.12
CA MET A 151 -12.92 19.15 30.06
C MET A 151 -11.90 18.10 30.48
N GLU A 152 -10.98 17.71 29.59
CA GLU A 152 -9.84 16.87 29.92
C GLU A 152 -8.92 17.57 30.95
N GLN A 153 -8.64 18.85 30.74
CA GLN A 153 -7.87 19.68 31.69
C GLN A 153 -8.55 19.85 33.06
N ALA A 154 -9.88 19.73 33.12
CA ALA A 154 -10.68 19.87 34.34
C ALA A 154 -10.92 18.55 35.10
N GLY A 155 -10.28 17.44 34.72
CA GLY A 155 -10.37 16.17 35.47
C GLY A 155 -11.43 15.16 34.96
N GLY A 156 -11.93 15.32 33.73
CA GLY A 156 -12.11 14.20 32.81
C GLY A 156 -13.26 13.20 32.98
N LYS A 157 -14.26 13.39 33.86
CA LYS A 157 -15.48 12.51 33.88
C LYS A 157 -16.69 13.05 33.13
N ALA A 158 -16.75 14.36 32.85
CA ALA A 158 -17.89 15.00 32.20
C ALA A 158 -17.83 14.95 30.65
N ALA A 159 -16.63 14.89 30.06
CA ALA A 159 -16.42 14.80 28.60
C ALA A 159 -17.11 13.56 28.00
N TRP A 160 -17.16 12.48 28.77
CA TRP A 160 -17.80 11.21 28.43
C TRP A 160 -19.31 11.32 28.20
N TYR A 161 -19.99 12.15 28.98
CA TYR A 161 -21.44 12.31 28.88
C TYR A 161 -21.84 13.21 27.72
N LEU A 162 -21.04 14.22 27.37
CA LEU A 162 -21.36 15.13 26.26
C LEU A 162 -21.14 14.49 24.88
N ALA A 163 -20.12 13.64 24.72
CA ALA A 163 -19.93 12.87 23.48
C ALA A 163 -21.10 11.93 23.17
N ARG A 164 -21.82 11.46 24.22
CA ARG A 164 -22.98 10.57 24.10
C ARG A 164 -24.25 11.26 23.58
N TYR A 165 -24.34 12.59 23.68
CA TYR A 165 -25.55 13.36 23.31
C TYR A 165 -25.37 14.24 22.07
N TYR A 166 -24.20 14.23 21.43
CA TYR A 166 -24.03 14.89 20.13
C TYR A 166 -24.66 14.02 19.03
N PRO A 167 -25.56 14.55 18.16
CA PRO A 167 -26.33 13.74 17.20
C PRO A 167 -25.50 12.98 16.15
N SER A 168 -24.19 13.22 16.12
CA SER A 168 -23.27 12.76 15.06
C SER A 168 -22.14 11.82 15.53
N LEU A 169 -22.11 11.43 16.81
CA LEU A 169 -21.13 10.50 17.38
C LEU A 169 -21.85 9.39 18.16
N ALA A 170 -21.73 8.15 17.67
CA ALA A 170 -22.19 6.99 18.41
C ALA A 170 -20.99 6.40 19.15
N VAL A 171 -21.19 6.04 20.41
CA VAL A 171 -20.25 5.24 21.18
C VAL A 171 -20.76 3.81 21.09
N ASP A 172 -19.94 2.88 20.58
CA ASP A 172 -20.30 1.47 20.56
C ASP A 172 -20.23 0.84 21.96
N GLY A 173 -20.64 -0.42 22.08
CA GLY A 173 -20.66 -1.15 23.36
C GLY A 173 -19.27 -1.36 24.01
N GLU A 174 -18.19 -0.96 23.33
CA GLU A 174 -16.80 -1.12 23.75
C GLU A 174 -16.09 0.23 23.96
N ASN A 175 -16.82 1.34 23.99
CA ASN A 175 -16.33 2.68 24.25
C ASN A 175 -15.49 3.32 23.13
N ASN A 176 -15.58 2.83 21.90
CA ASN A 176 -14.91 3.47 20.76
C ASN A 176 -15.77 4.61 20.20
N LEU A 177 -15.14 5.76 19.92
CA LEU A 177 -15.77 6.91 19.28
C LEU A 177 -15.90 6.63 17.77
N THR A 178 -17.11 6.48 17.26
CA THR A 178 -17.36 6.30 15.82
C THR A 178 -18.20 7.43 15.22
N HIS A 179 -17.77 7.91 14.05
CA HIS A 179 -18.48 8.93 13.28
C HIS A 179 -19.85 8.39 12.80
N SER A 180 -20.97 9.00 13.21
CA SER A 180 -22.32 8.44 13.02
C SER A 180 -22.83 8.44 11.57
N LYS A 181 -22.12 9.06 10.61
CA LYS A 181 -22.53 9.02 9.19
C LYS A 181 -22.49 7.61 8.60
N TYR A 182 -21.67 6.70 9.16
CA TYR A 182 -21.59 5.31 8.69
C TYR A 182 -22.54 4.36 9.43
N TYR A 183 -22.73 4.55 10.74
CA TYR A 183 -23.59 3.68 11.54
C TYR A 183 -25.07 3.72 11.11
N PHE A 184 -25.61 4.88 10.74
CA PHE A 184 -27.01 4.96 10.31
C PHE A 184 -27.27 4.29 8.96
N LYS A 185 -26.31 4.31 8.02
CA LYS A 185 -26.50 3.70 6.70
C LYS A 185 -26.42 2.18 6.77
N GLU A 186 -25.48 1.64 7.53
CA GLU A 186 -25.35 0.18 7.74
C GLU A 186 -26.52 -0.38 8.57
N THR A 187 -26.94 0.32 9.63
CA THR A 187 -28.08 -0.12 10.45
C THR A 187 -29.41 0.01 9.70
N ALA A 188 -29.56 1.02 8.83
CA ALA A 188 -30.73 1.14 7.95
C ALA A 188 -30.74 0.08 6.84
N GLU A 189 -29.60 -0.27 6.25
CA GLU A 189 -29.51 -1.37 5.28
C GLU A 189 -29.71 -2.75 5.92
N GLN A 190 -29.16 -3.01 7.10
CA GLN A 190 -29.40 -4.24 7.85
C GLN A 190 -30.87 -4.37 8.26
N ARG A 191 -31.52 -3.30 8.73
CA ARG A 191 -32.98 -3.30 9.02
C ARG A 191 -33.82 -3.48 7.76
N LYS A 192 -33.40 -2.93 6.60
CA LYS A 192 -34.05 -3.22 5.32
C LYS A 192 -33.95 -4.70 4.97
N ARG A 193 -32.74 -5.28 5.05
CA ARG A 193 -32.50 -6.70 4.74
C ARG A 193 -33.26 -7.65 5.68
N SER A 194 -33.39 -7.32 6.97
CA SER A 194 -34.15 -8.12 7.94
C SER A 194 -35.67 -8.01 7.76
N MET A 195 -36.19 -6.86 7.30
CA MET A 195 -37.62 -6.74 6.98
C MET A 195 -38.01 -7.56 5.74
N PHE A 196 -37.13 -7.67 4.74
CA PHE A 196 -37.39 -8.47 3.54
C PHE A 196 -37.15 -9.98 3.72
N SER A 197 -36.45 -10.42 4.78
CA SER A 197 -36.32 -11.85 5.10
C SER A 197 -37.47 -12.41 5.94
N THR A 198 -38.45 -11.57 6.32
CA THR A 198 -39.60 -11.98 7.15
C THR A 198 -40.92 -12.03 6.35
N ILE A 199 -40.83 -11.85 5.03
CA ILE A 199 -41.95 -12.05 4.09
C ILE A 199 -41.56 -13.21 3.17
N SER A 200 -41.76 -14.43 3.66
CA SER A 200 -41.78 -15.69 2.92
C SER A 200 -42.82 -16.59 3.58
#